data_AF-A0A1F4PQW6-F1
#
_entry.id   AF-A0A1F4PQW6-F1
#
_cell.length_a   1.000
_cell.length_b   1.000
_cell.length_c   1.000
_cell.angle_alpha   90.00
_cell.angle_beta   90.00
_cell.angle_gamma   90.00
#
_symmetry.space_group_name_H-M   'P 1'
#
loop_
_entity.id
_entity.type
_entity.pdbx_description
1 polymer ?
#
loop_
_entity_poly.entity_id
_entity_poly.type
_entity_poly.pdbx_seq_one_letter_code
_entity_poly.pdbx_strand_id
1 'polypeptide(L)'
;MLQQEFGIAQPLCMAFCCSGGGNRAMIGTMGILQAAARAKILQASMYIAGLSGSTWVIAPWSYLYLNNKLNQDFEVSLQQMVQNWTTVLNNPNMILTTNGIYTPASLTGKQAHDFAYQLAVRLGFYEWVSAVDLYGAMVGNIVLDLAGPDKLKVTWSSIAKQLQNADIPMPLCSAVFDTDFTVDSNAKGRTQYSWFEITPFQVGGTEIGYIPPQYLGSAFMHGKLDTSMGQLRPEYSLSFLLGVCGSAFSFNLDDLMDKTLPSVAVNVDSNEITLPIDTWVRQLLDESISTDARGERVDLLHARFANFSVDMSASVLKTEDDFGLFDAGIDFAFPLPVLVDRTERNVDLIFMYDSQPVDLSALKNMAKYYQRNKQIQVPDFSKVTTKALMAKAMTVFNDPRKPGYQVQQPTILYFPTRGIDISKSPYVTSNFKYTQAQIEKLMNATDDAFTSQLPEIKNIMQSVAKARHG
;
A
#
# COMPACT_ATOMS: atom_id res chain seq x y z
N MET A 1 -3.36 25.95 -12.19
CA MET A 1 -4.47 25.25 -11.51
C MET A 1 -4.80 25.88 -10.15
N LEU A 2 -3.89 25.87 -9.16
CA LEU A 2 -4.17 26.39 -7.80
C LEU A 2 -4.76 27.82 -7.79
N GLN A 3 -4.15 28.74 -8.53
CA GLN A 3 -4.65 30.11 -8.64
C GLN A 3 -6.04 30.19 -9.30
N GLN A 4 -6.25 29.41 -10.36
CA GLN A 4 -7.47 29.45 -11.17
C GLN A 4 -8.68 28.82 -10.45
N GLU A 5 -8.46 27.66 -9.81
CA GLU A 5 -9.53 26.86 -9.19
C GLU A 5 -9.78 27.22 -7.72
N PHE A 6 -8.75 27.71 -7.02
CA PHE A 6 -8.77 27.90 -5.57
C PHE A 6 -8.32 29.30 -5.12
N GLY A 7 -7.90 30.19 -6.03
CA GLY A 7 -7.42 31.53 -5.67
C GLY A 7 -6.13 31.52 -4.86
N ILE A 8 -5.30 30.48 -5.01
CA ILE A 8 -4.04 30.30 -4.27
C ILE A 8 -2.87 30.58 -5.22
N ALA A 9 -2.16 31.69 -4.96
CA ALA A 9 -1.12 32.19 -5.85
C ALA A 9 0.21 31.44 -5.72
N GLN A 10 0.54 31.00 -4.52
CA GLN A 10 1.78 30.29 -4.22
C GLN A 10 1.56 28.78 -4.23
N PRO A 11 2.56 27.97 -4.65
CA PRO A 11 2.44 26.52 -4.62
C PRO A 11 2.11 26.01 -3.20
N LEU A 12 1.21 25.03 -3.13
CA LEU A 12 0.84 24.34 -1.90
C LEU A 12 1.14 22.86 -2.08
N CYS A 13 2.03 22.30 -1.26
CA CYS A 13 2.37 20.88 -1.33
C CYS A 13 1.29 20.06 -0.62
N MET A 14 0.34 19.52 -1.40
CA MET A 14 -0.77 18.72 -0.89
C MET A 14 -0.54 17.23 -1.09
N ALA A 15 -1.03 16.42 -0.16
CA ALA A 15 -0.95 14.96 -0.24
C ALA A 15 -2.24 14.27 0.19
N PHE A 16 -2.50 13.09 -0.38
CA PHE A 16 -3.50 12.15 0.14
C PHE A 16 -2.81 11.08 1.00
N CYS A 17 -3.43 10.71 2.12
CA CYS A 17 -2.99 9.66 3.03
C CYS A 17 -4.14 8.68 3.25
N CYS A 18 -4.11 7.53 2.58
CA CYS A 18 -5.20 6.56 2.56
C CYS A 18 -4.84 5.30 3.37
N SER A 19 -5.62 5.01 4.41
CA SER A 19 -5.34 3.92 5.36
C SER A 19 -5.61 2.51 4.82
N GLY A 20 -5.10 1.49 5.51
CA GLY A 20 -5.35 0.08 5.18
C GLY A 20 -6.75 -0.43 5.49
N GLY A 21 -7.01 -1.69 5.13
CA GLY A 21 -8.30 -2.35 5.42
C GLY A 21 -8.86 -3.20 4.28
N GLY A 22 -8.00 -3.83 3.47
CA GLY A 22 -8.42 -4.72 2.38
C GLY A 22 -9.32 -4.04 1.34
N ASN A 23 -10.27 -4.79 0.78
CA ASN A 23 -11.17 -4.27 -0.25
C ASN A 23 -12.06 -3.12 0.23
N ARG A 24 -12.37 -3.03 1.53
CA ARG A 24 -13.07 -1.86 2.08
C ARG A 24 -12.24 -0.59 1.90
N ALA A 25 -10.95 -0.64 2.25
CA ALA A 25 -10.05 0.50 2.05
C ALA A 25 -9.91 0.86 0.58
N MET A 26 -9.81 -0.15 -0.29
CA MET A 26 -9.78 0.04 -1.74
C MET A 26 -11.03 0.80 -2.24
N ILE A 27 -12.23 0.35 -1.88
CA ILE A 27 -13.50 0.95 -2.28
C ILE A 27 -13.65 2.38 -1.72
N GLY A 28 -13.37 2.57 -0.42
CA GLY A 28 -13.51 3.89 0.20
C GLY A 28 -12.47 4.91 -0.28
N THR A 29 -11.25 4.47 -0.56
CA THR A 29 -10.21 5.31 -1.18
C THR A 29 -10.69 5.81 -2.55
N MET A 30 -11.29 4.92 -3.34
CA MET A 30 -11.84 5.28 -4.64
C MET A 30 -12.92 6.38 -4.55
N GLY A 31 -13.82 6.30 -3.57
CA GLY A 31 -14.85 7.34 -3.38
C GLY A 31 -14.27 8.71 -3.03
N ILE A 32 -13.29 8.78 -2.13
CA ILE A 32 -12.60 10.05 -1.82
C ILE A 32 -11.84 10.60 -3.01
N LEU A 33 -11.11 9.74 -3.74
CA LEU A 33 -10.34 10.20 -4.91
C LEU A 33 -11.25 10.68 -6.04
N GLN A 34 -12.41 10.06 -6.25
CA GLN A 34 -13.41 10.55 -7.21
C GLN A 34 -13.95 11.92 -6.82
N ALA A 35 -14.33 12.13 -5.56
CA ALA A 35 -14.78 13.43 -5.08
C ALA A 35 -13.69 14.50 -5.22
N ALA A 36 -12.44 14.15 -4.88
CA ALA A 36 -11.30 15.05 -5.02
C ALA A 36 -10.98 15.36 -6.50
N ALA A 37 -11.10 14.39 -7.39
CA ALA A 37 -10.88 14.57 -8.83
C ALA A 37 -11.96 15.48 -9.46
N ARG A 38 -13.22 15.31 -9.06
CA ARG A 38 -14.34 16.18 -9.45
C ARG A 38 -14.10 17.62 -9.01
N ALA A 39 -13.53 17.79 -7.81
CA ALA A 39 -13.19 19.10 -7.25
C ALA A 39 -11.85 19.69 -7.75
N LYS A 40 -11.14 19.01 -8.66
CA LYS A 40 -9.79 19.36 -9.14
C LYS A 40 -8.70 19.40 -8.05
N ILE A 41 -8.97 18.84 -6.88
CA ILE A 41 -8.01 18.77 -5.75
C ILE A 41 -6.98 17.67 -5.99
N LEU A 42 -7.40 16.53 -6.54
CA LEU A 42 -6.49 15.43 -6.84
C LEU A 42 -5.41 15.86 -7.84
N GLN A 43 -5.81 16.57 -8.89
CA GLN A 43 -4.93 17.15 -9.92
C GLN A 43 -3.99 18.22 -9.36
N ALA A 44 -4.36 18.87 -8.26
CA ALA A 44 -3.55 19.88 -7.60
C ALA A 44 -2.61 19.29 -6.53
N SER A 45 -2.64 17.98 -6.30
CA SER A 45 -1.86 17.30 -5.25
C SER A 45 -0.53 16.77 -5.77
N MET A 46 0.48 16.77 -4.90
CA MET A 46 1.83 16.30 -5.22
C MET A 46 1.99 14.81 -4.95
N TYR A 47 1.39 14.30 -3.86
CA TYR A 47 1.58 12.93 -3.41
C TYR A 47 0.25 12.23 -3.15
N ILE A 48 0.24 10.92 -3.34
CA ILE A 48 -0.84 10.04 -2.91
C ILE A 48 -0.25 8.79 -2.25
N ALA A 49 -0.40 8.70 -0.92
CA ALA A 49 0.12 7.62 -0.11
C ALA A 49 -0.96 6.60 0.24
N GLY A 50 -0.67 5.32 0.05
CA GLY A 50 -1.54 4.21 0.34
C GLY A 50 -0.89 3.17 1.24
N LEU A 51 -1.71 2.58 2.12
CA LEU A 51 -1.36 1.42 2.93
C LEU A 51 -2.30 0.27 2.60
N SER A 52 -1.79 -0.97 2.55
CA SER A 52 -2.59 -2.18 2.33
C SER A 52 -3.60 -2.01 1.18
N GLY A 53 -4.88 -2.25 1.42
CA GLY A 53 -5.95 -2.11 0.42
C GLY A 53 -6.00 -0.80 -0.37
N SER A 54 -5.54 0.34 0.16
CA SER A 54 -5.47 1.59 -0.63
C SER A 54 -4.40 1.55 -1.72
N THR A 55 -3.33 0.76 -1.54
CA THR A 55 -2.29 0.56 -2.56
C THR A 55 -2.86 -0.10 -3.83
N TRP A 56 -3.90 -0.92 -3.67
CA TRP A 56 -4.63 -1.59 -4.74
C TRP A 56 -5.45 -0.63 -5.62
N VAL A 57 -5.62 0.61 -5.18
CA VAL A 57 -6.12 1.71 -6.02
C VAL A 57 -4.97 2.48 -6.63
N ILE A 58 -4.06 2.94 -5.76
CA ILE A 58 -3.11 4.00 -6.08
C ILE A 58 -2.10 3.56 -7.15
N ALA A 59 -1.43 2.43 -6.96
CA ALA A 59 -0.43 1.98 -7.93
C ALA A 59 -1.05 1.51 -9.26
N PRO A 60 -2.14 0.71 -9.25
CA PRO A 60 -2.83 0.33 -10.49
C PRO A 60 -3.39 1.53 -11.27
N TRP A 61 -4.05 2.48 -10.60
CA TRP A 61 -4.55 3.70 -11.25
C TRP A 61 -3.41 4.48 -11.90
N SER A 62 -2.30 4.65 -11.19
CA SER A 62 -1.12 5.35 -11.69
C SER A 62 -0.58 4.71 -12.97
N TYR A 63 -0.37 3.39 -12.96
CA TYR A 63 0.10 2.65 -14.14
C TYR A 63 -0.89 2.77 -15.31
N LEU A 64 -2.17 2.51 -15.06
CA LEU A 64 -3.19 2.44 -16.10
C LEU A 64 -3.47 3.81 -16.73
N TYR A 65 -3.51 4.87 -15.92
CA TYR A 65 -3.71 6.24 -16.40
C TYR A 65 -2.54 6.69 -17.28
N LEU A 66 -1.30 6.55 -16.78
CA LEU A 66 -0.08 6.98 -17.48
C LEU A 66 0.20 6.20 -18.76
N ASN A 67 -0.28 4.95 -18.86
CA ASN A 67 -0.09 4.12 -20.06
C ASN A 67 -1.31 4.15 -20.99
N ASN A 68 -2.15 5.19 -20.91
CA ASN A 68 -3.33 5.40 -21.75
C ASN A 68 -4.30 4.20 -21.78
N LYS A 69 -4.38 3.45 -20.68
CA LYS A 69 -5.35 2.36 -20.50
C LYS A 69 -6.69 2.84 -19.94
N LEU A 70 -6.69 4.05 -19.37
CA LEU A 70 -7.88 4.74 -18.88
C LEU A 70 -8.10 6.04 -19.64
N ASN A 71 -9.30 6.60 -19.47
CA ASN A 71 -9.61 7.96 -19.88
C ASN A 71 -8.62 8.94 -19.23
N GLN A 72 -8.29 10.03 -19.94
CA GLN A 72 -7.32 11.01 -19.48
C GLN A 72 -7.95 12.11 -18.60
N ASP A 73 -9.24 12.01 -18.26
CA ASP A 73 -9.84 12.73 -17.14
C ASP A 73 -9.77 11.88 -15.85
N PHE A 74 -9.29 12.48 -14.75
CA PHE A 74 -9.09 11.77 -13.48
C PHE A 74 -10.39 11.16 -12.93
N GLU A 75 -11.51 11.89 -12.94
CA GLU A 75 -12.77 11.37 -12.39
C GLU A 75 -13.27 10.20 -13.24
N VAL A 76 -13.27 10.36 -14.58
CA VAL A 76 -13.71 9.32 -15.51
C VAL A 76 -12.83 8.08 -15.42
N SER A 77 -11.50 8.25 -15.29
CA SER A 77 -10.55 7.14 -15.16
C SER A 77 -10.80 6.30 -13.89
N LEU A 78 -11.11 6.97 -12.78
CA LEU A 78 -11.45 6.30 -11.51
C LEU A 78 -12.81 5.59 -11.63
N GLN A 79 -13.78 6.18 -12.33
CA GLN A 79 -15.08 5.53 -12.61
C GLN A 79 -14.93 4.26 -13.46
N GLN A 80 -14.04 4.26 -14.46
CA GLN A 80 -13.75 3.07 -15.27
C GLN A 80 -13.18 1.93 -14.41
N MET A 81 -12.29 2.24 -13.46
CA MET A 81 -11.76 1.23 -12.54
C MET A 81 -12.85 0.61 -11.65
N VAL A 82 -13.79 1.42 -11.14
CA VAL A 82 -14.92 0.95 -10.32
C VAL A 82 -15.83 0.01 -11.11
N GLN A 83 -16.15 0.37 -12.34
CA GLN A 83 -16.97 -0.47 -13.22
C GLN A 83 -16.31 -1.84 -13.41
N ASN A 84 -14.99 -1.86 -13.64
CA ASN A 84 -14.24 -3.10 -13.77
C ASN A 84 -14.24 -3.93 -12.47
N TRP A 85 -13.95 -3.30 -11.33
CA TRP A 85 -13.92 -4.01 -10.04
C TRP A 85 -15.29 -4.50 -9.60
N THR A 86 -16.37 -3.84 -9.96
CA THR A 86 -17.72 -4.33 -9.67
C THR A 86 -17.93 -5.73 -10.25
N THR A 87 -17.43 -5.98 -11.46
CA THR A 87 -17.46 -7.32 -12.08
C THR A 87 -16.52 -8.29 -11.37
N VAL A 88 -15.30 -7.86 -11.03
CA VAL A 88 -14.29 -8.75 -10.44
C VAL A 88 -14.59 -9.10 -8.98
N LEU A 89 -15.03 -8.15 -8.16
CA LEU A 89 -15.37 -8.33 -6.75
C LEU A 89 -16.71 -9.04 -6.53
N ASN A 90 -17.56 -9.08 -7.55
CA ASN A 90 -18.81 -9.84 -7.53
C ASN A 90 -18.68 -11.18 -8.28
N ASN A 91 -17.46 -11.59 -8.63
CA ASN A 91 -17.23 -12.79 -9.43
C ASN A 91 -17.74 -14.04 -8.68
N PRO A 92 -18.63 -14.87 -9.29
CA PRO A 92 -19.13 -16.08 -8.67
C PRO A 92 -18.03 -17.13 -8.41
N ASN A 93 -16.92 -17.06 -9.15
CA ASN A 93 -15.78 -17.97 -9.04
C ASN A 93 -14.78 -17.56 -7.94
N MET A 94 -15.06 -16.52 -7.14
CA MET A 94 -14.27 -16.23 -5.94
C MET A 94 -14.39 -17.40 -4.95
N ILE A 95 -13.26 -17.78 -4.36
CA ILE A 95 -13.22 -18.99 -3.56
C ILE A 95 -13.60 -18.65 -2.12
N LEU A 96 -14.66 -19.29 -1.64
CA LEU A 96 -15.02 -19.29 -0.22
C LEU A 96 -14.11 -20.29 0.51
N THR A 97 -13.33 -19.79 1.48
CA THR A 97 -12.53 -20.60 2.38
C THR A 97 -13.43 -21.32 3.40
N THR A 98 -12.88 -22.32 4.07
CA THR A 98 -13.51 -23.06 5.17
C THR A 98 -13.97 -22.14 6.30
N ASN A 99 -13.24 -21.05 6.54
CA ASN A 99 -13.57 -20.01 7.52
C ASN A 99 -14.60 -18.98 7.03
N GLY A 100 -15.27 -19.21 5.89
CA GLY A 100 -16.34 -18.35 5.38
C GLY A 100 -15.85 -17.03 4.79
N ILE A 101 -14.56 -16.93 4.46
CA ILE A 101 -13.93 -15.75 3.88
C ILE A 101 -13.80 -15.95 2.37
N TYR A 102 -14.19 -14.96 1.58
CA TYR A 102 -13.91 -14.98 0.15
C TYR A 102 -12.47 -14.57 -0.12
N THR A 103 -11.78 -15.28 -1.01
CA THR A 103 -10.45 -14.95 -1.52
C THR A 103 -10.53 -14.56 -3.00
N PRO A 104 -9.53 -13.83 -3.53
CA PRO A 104 -9.42 -13.54 -4.96
C PRO A 104 -9.57 -14.80 -5.83
N ALA A 105 -10.05 -14.64 -7.06
CA ALA A 105 -10.17 -15.76 -7.99
C ALA A 105 -8.79 -16.35 -8.33
N SER A 106 -8.73 -17.68 -8.49
CA SER A 106 -7.50 -18.40 -8.86
C SER A 106 -6.94 -17.94 -10.21
N LEU A 107 -5.63 -18.07 -10.35
CA LEU A 107 -4.93 -17.84 -11.62
C LEU A 107 -5.28 -18.96 -12.61
N THR A 108 -5.60 -18.60 -13.86
CA THR A 108 -5.92 -19.57 -14.92
C THR A 108 -5.22 -19.22 -16.22
N GLY A 109 -5.00 -20.23 -17.08
CA GLY A 109 -4.41 -20.05 -18.41
C GLY A 109 -3.10 -19.25 -18.38
N LYS A 110 -3.05 -18.14 -19.13
CA LYS A 110 -1.86 -17.28 -19.22
C LYS A 110 -1.40 -16.72 -17.87
N GLN A 111 -2.33 -16.42 -16.94
CA GLN A 111 -1.98 -15.86 -15.64
C GLN A 111 -1.23 -16.87 -14.78
N ALA A 112 -1.66 -18.13 -14.80
CA ALA A 112 -0.98 -19.21 -14.11
C ALA A 112 0.42 -19.45 -14.71
N HIS A 113 0.53 -19.40 -16.03
CA HIS A 113 1.83 -19.50 -16.73
C HIS A 113 2.77 -18.32 -16.40
N ASP A 114 2.29 -17.08 -16.44
CA ASP A 114 3.11 -15.91 -16.11
C ASP A 114 3.57 -15.94 -14.64
N PHE A 115 2.71 -16.37 -13.71
CA PHE A 115 3.09 -16.57 -12.30
C PHE A 115 4.14 -17.68 -12.15
N ALA A 116 3.93 -18.83 -12.79
CA ALA A 116 4.90 -19.94 -12.77
C ALA A 116 6.26 -19.52 -13.33
N TYR A 117 6.27 -18.72 -14.40
CA TYR A 117 7.49 -18.16 -14.96
C TYR A 117 8.19 -17.20 -13.99
N GLN A 118 7.46 -16.30 -13.34
CA GLN A 118 8.03 -15.41 -12.31
C GLN A 118 8.64 -16.19 -11.16
N LEU A 119 7.94 -17.23 -10.71
CA LEU A 119 8.42 -18.12 -9.67
C LEU A 119 9.71 -18.85 -10.09
N ALA A 120 9.74 -19.40 -11.30
CA ALA A 120 10.92 -20.07 -11.85
C ALA A 120 12.14 -19.13 -11.92
N VAL A 121 11.92 -17.88 -12.36
CA VAL A 121 12.96 -16.85 -12.40
C VAL A 121 13.52 -16.59 -11.00
N ARG A 122 12.66 -16.37 -10.00
CA ARG A 122 13.09 -16.13 -8.61
C ARG A 122 13.92 -17.28 -8.06
N LEU A 123 13.47 -18.53 -8.27
CA LEU A 123 14.20 -19.72 -7.85
C LEU A 123 15.55 -19.84 -8.58
N GLY A 124 15.61 -19.49 -9.87
CA GLY A 124 16.85 -19.46 -10.64
C GLY A 124 17.88 -18.43 -10.12
N PHE A 125 17.41 -17.37 -9.47
CA PHE A 125 18.24 -16.38 -8.77
C PHE A 125 18.45 -16.70 -7.27
N TYR A 126 18.07 -17.91 -6.83
CA TYR A 126 18.16 -18.36 -5.44
C TYR A 126 17.43 -17.45 -4.44
N GLU A 127 16.32 -16.86 -4.86
CA GLU A 127 15.54 -15.96 -4.01
C GLU A 127 14.57 -16.72 -3.09
N TRP A 128 14.30 -16.13 -1.92
CA TRP A 128 13.19 -16.55 -1.08
C TRP A 128 11.87 -16.33 -1.80
N VAL A 129 10.97 -17.27 -1.58
CA VAL A 129 9.61 -17.24 -2.10
C VAL A 129 8.68 -17.60 -0.95
N SER A 130 7.52 -16.94 -0.88
CA SER A 130 6.58 -17.10 0.21
C SER A 130 5.12 -17.07 -0.27
N ALA A 131 4.17 -17.21 0.66
CA ALA A 131 2.74 -17.08 0.35
C ALA A 131 2.38 -15.71 -0.27
N VAL A 132 3.24 -14.71 -0.04
CA VAL A 132 3.09 -13.36 -0.61
C VAL A 132 3.22 -13.38 -2.14
N ASP A 133 4.00 -14.28 -2.72
CA ASP A 133 4.13 -14.40 -4.18
C ASP A 133 2.81 -14.77 -4.84
N LEU A 134 2.15 -15.82 -4.34
CA LEU A 134 0.84 -16.23 -4.82
C LEU A 134 -0.22 -15.16 -4.53
N TYR A 135 -0.22 -14.60 -3.31
CA TYR A 135 -1.15 -13.54 -2.93
C TYR A 135 -1.03 -12.31 -3.85
N GLY A 136 0.19 -11.84 -4.08
CA GLY A 136 0.47 -10.69 -4.94
C GLY A 136 0.01 -10.93 -6.38
N ALA A 137 0.26 -12.12 -6.93
CA ALA A 137 -0.23 -12.48 -8.26
C ALA A 137 -1.78 -12.50 -8.32
N MET A 138 -2.44 -13.02 -7.29
CA MET A 138 -3.90 -13.03 -7.18
C MET A 138 -4.50 -11.61 -7.05
N VAL A 139 -3.90 -10.75 -6.23
CA VAL A 139 -4.27 -9.34 -6.12
C VAL A 139 -4.07 -8.63 -7.46
N GLY A 140 -2.90 -8.80 -8.09
CA GLY A 140 -2.56 -8.26 -9.41
C GLY A 140 -3.56 -8.68 -10.48
N ASN A 141 -4.05 -9.92 -10.44
CA ASN A 141 -5.04 -10.42 -11.38
C ASN A 141 -6.35 -9.60 -11.36
N ILE A 142 -6.74 -9.14 -10.17
CA ILE A 142 -7.93 -8.31 -9.94
C ILE A 142 -7.66 -6.86 -10.31
N VAL A 143 -6.63 -6.27 -9.73
CA VAL A 143 -6.47 -4.81 -9.70
C VAL A 143 -5.82 -4.26 -10.98
N LEU A 144 -5.09 -5.11 -11.71
CA LEU A 144 -4.46 -4.79 -12.99
C LEU A 144 -5.20 -5.44 -14.18
N ASP A 145 -6.46 -5.81 -14.03
CA ASP A 145 -7.20 -6.49 -15.12
C ASP A 145 -7.23 -5.65 -16.42
N LEU A 146 -7.38 -4.34 -16.27
CA LEU A 146 -7.35 -3.37 -17.38
C LEU A 146 -5.96 -3.17 -18.01
N ALA A 147 -4.88 -3.72 -17.42
CA ALA A 147 -3.55 -3.70 -18.04
C ALA A 147 -3.46 -4.68 -19.23
N GLY A 148 -4.41 -5.63 -19.33
CA GLY A 148 -4.48 -6.61 -20.40
C GLY A 148 -3.75 -7.92 -20.06
N PRO A 149 -3.37 -8.72 -21.07
CA PRO A 149 -2.88 -10.08 -20.86
C PRO A 149 -1.55 -10.16 -20.12
N ASP A 150 -0.71 -9.12 -20.17
CA ASP A 150 0.60 -9.06 -19.49
C ASP A 150 0.55 -8.34 -18.13
N LYS A 151 -0.63 -8.26 -17.50
CA LYS A 151 -0.86 -7.57 -16.22
C LYS A 151 0.13 -7.95 -15.10
N LEU A 152 0.57 -9.20 -15.04
CA LEU A 152 1.51 -9.65 -14.00
C LEU A 152 2.96 -9.23 -14.29
N LYS A 153 3.29 -8.80 -15.51
CA LYS A 153 4.63 -8.34 -15.90
C LYS A 153 4.83 -6.84 -15.73
N VAL A 154 3.80 -6.12 -15.27
CA VAL A 154 3.88 -4.68 -15.00
C VAL A 154 4.89 -4.43 -13.88
N THR A 155 5.71 -3.39 -14.01
CA THR A 155 6.76 -3.03 -13.04
C THR A 155 6.61 -1.60 -12.53
N TRP A 156 7.28 -1.26 -11.43
CA TRP A 156 7.30 0.10 -10.89
C TRP A 156 8.09 1.06 -11.78
N SER A 157 9.18 0.59 -12.35
CA SER A 157 9.96 1.37 -13.32
C SER A 157 9.16 1.74 -14.57
N SER A 158 8.14 0.95 -14.94
CA SER A 158 7.23 1.30 -16.04
C SER A 158 6.38 2.53 -15.74
N ILE A 159 6.02 2.75 -14.47
CA ILE A 159 5.35 3.97 -14.00
C ILE A 159 6.34 5.14 -14.06
N ALA A 160 7.57 4.95 -13.56
CA ALA A 160 8.59 6.00 -13.52
C ALA A 160 8.93 6.57 -14.90
N LYS A 161 8.92 5.73 -15.94
CA LYS A 161 9.16 6.17 -17.33
C LYS A 161 8.12 7.19 -17.81
N GLN A 162 6.86 7.05 -17.41
CA GLN A 162 5.78 7.93 -17.85
C GLN A 162 5.58 9.12 -16.90
N LEU A 163 5.92 8.97 -15.62
CA LEU A 163 5.72 10.01 -14.60
C LEU A 163 6.69 11.21 -14.72
N GLN A 164 7.56 11.24 -15.74
CA GLN A 164 8.52 12.34 -15.97
C GLN A 164 7.84 13.69 -16.22
N ASN A 165 6.59 13.70 -16.70
CA ASN A 165 5.82 14.91 -16.95
C ASN A 165 4.99 15.39 -15.74
N ALA A 166 5.02 14.64 -14.62
CA ALA A 166 4.20 14.91 -13.43
C ALA A 166 2.68 15.00 -13.73
N ASP A 167 2.19 14.17 -14.65
CA ASP A 167 0.78 14.15 -15.07
C ASP A 167 -0.19 13.62 -14.00
N ILE A 168 0.33 12.97 -12.96
CA ILE A 168 -0.42 12.49 -11.79
C ILE A 168 0.34 12.80 -10.49
N PRO A 169 -0.34 12.84 -9.32
CA PRO A 169 0.35 12.84 -8.03
C PRO A 169 1.25 11.62 -7.89
N MET A 170 2.43 11.80 -7.30
CA MET A 170 3.40 10.72 -7.10
C MET A 170 2.80 9.62 -6.19
N PRO A 171 2.67 8.38 -6.68
CA PRO A 171 2.15 7.28 -5.88
C PRO A 171 3.21 6.79 -4.88
N LEU A 172 2.81 6.69 -3.61
CA LEU A 172 3.62 6.16 -2.52
C LEU A 172 2.86 4.98 -1.91
N CYS A 173 3.48 3.81 -1.89
CA CYS A 173 2.96 2.63 -1.17
C CYS A 173 3.84 2.34 0.04
N SER A 174 3.25 1.75 1.07
CA SER A 174 3.94 1.52 2.35
C SER A 174 3.95 0.04 2.75
N ALA A 175 5.09 -0.37 3.29
CA ALA A 175 5.31 -1.61 4.03
C ALA A 175 6.10 -1.28 5.31
N VAL A 176 6.38 -2.28 6.13
CA VAL A 176 7.29 -2.15 7.28
C VAL A 176 8.27 -3.32 7.32
N PHE A 177 9.43 -3.12 7.96
CA PHE A 177 10.38 -4.17 8.30
C PHE A 177 10.64 -4.18 9.80
N ASP A 178 11.08 -5.33 10.31
CA ASP A 178 11.49 -5.48 11.70
C ASP A 178 12.89 -4.86 11.91
N THR A 179 13.10 -4.25 13.07
CA THR A 179 14.39 -3.69 13.49
C THR A 179 15.02 -4.46 14.65
N ASP A 180 14.27 -5.35 15.31
CA ASP A 180 14.70 -6.09 16.49
C ASP A 180 14.97 -7.56 16.14
N PHE A 181 16.15 -7.87 15.59
CA PHE A 181 16.59 -9.26 15.36
C PHE A 181 17.12 -9.93 16.65
N THR A 182 17.43 -9.15 17.69
CA THR A 182 17.79 -9.67 19.02
C THR A 182 16.54 -9.91 19.86
N VAL A 183 15.87 -11.03 19.63
CA VAL A 183 14.83 -11.50 20.56
C VAL A 183 15.52 -11.95 21.86
N ASP A 184 15.64 -11.06 22.84
CA ASP A 184 15.68 -11.53 24.22
C ASP A 184 14.29 -12.11 24.49
N SER A 185 14.20 -13.44 24.55
CA SER A 185 12.96 -14.18 24.80
C SER A 185 12.26 -13.81 26.11
N ASN A 186 12.89 -12.98 26.95
CA ASN A 186 12.32 -12.40 28.17
C ASN A 186 11.90 -10.91 28.05
N ALA A 187 12.15 -10.24 26.93
CA ALA A 187 11.76 -8.84 26.73
C ALA A 187 10.24 -8.72 26.53
N LYS A 188 9.54 -8.17 27.54
CA LYS A 188 8.11 -7.83 27.48
C LYS A 188 7.82 -6.58 26.62
N GLY A 189 8.38 -6.52 25.41
CA GLY A 189 8.19 -5.42 24.45
C GLY A 189 7.41 -5.84 23.21
N ARG A 190 6.71 -4.90 22.55
CA ARG A 190 6.22 -5.11 21.18
C ARG A 190 7.40 -4.96 20.22
N THR A 191 7.50 -5.84 19.22
CA THR A 191 8.39 -5.70 18.06
C THR A 191 8.35 -4.27 17.53
N GLN A 192 9.51 -3.64 17.37
CA GLN A 192 9.61 -2.32 16.77
C GLN A 192 9.77 -2.43 15.26
N TYR A 193 8.89 -1.74 14.54
CA TYR A 193 8.94 -1.67 13.09
C TYR A 193 9.46 -0.33 12.60
N SER A 194 10.11 -0.38 11.44
CA SER A 194 10.48 0.79 10.68
C SER A 194 9.80 0.79 9.31
N TRP A 195 9.48 1.99 8.84
CA TRP A 195 8.64 2.18 7.67
C TRP A 195 9.45 2.05 6.38
N PHE A 196 8.89 1.29 5.45
CA PHE A 196 9.42 1.06 4.11
C PHE A 196 8.48 1.70 3.08
N GLU A 197 9.05 2.52 2.22
CA GLU A 197 8.37 3.22 1.16
C GLU A 197 8.66 2.54 -0.18
N ILE A 198 7.62 2.39 -1.00
CA ILE A 198 7.69 1.88 -2.36
C ILE A 198 7.16 2.96 -3.29
N THR A 199 8.00 3.45 -4.19
CA THR A 199 7.64 4.45 -5.21
C THR A 199 8.14 3.99 -6.58
N PRO A 200 7.67 4.62 -7.68
CA PRO A 200 8.19 4.33 -9.02
C PRO A 200 9.71 4.53 -9.16
N PHE A 201 10.29 5.48 -8.42
CA PHE A 201 11.70 5.87 -8.58
C PHE A 201 12.64 5.21 -7.59
N GLN A 202 12.15 4.86 -6.41
CA GLN A 202 12.95 4.31 -5.33
C GLN A 202 12.11 3.51 -4.34
N VAL A 203 12.77 2.58 -3.66
CA VAL A 203 12.26 1.79 -2.56
C VAL A 203 13.24 1.86 -1.39
N GLY A 204 12.74 1.87 -0.16
CA GLY A 204 13.61 1.93 1.02
C GLY A 204 12.97 2.62 2.21
N GLY A 205 13.78 2.92 3.22
CA GLY A 205 13.34 3.57 4.45
C GLY A 205 14.42 4.51 4.98
N THR A 206 14.02 5.50 5.79
CA THR A 206 14.94 6.49 6.38
C THR A 206 16.04 5.85 7.23
N GLU A 207 15.80 4.64 7.76
CA GLU A 207 16.73 3.91 8.61
C GLU A 207 17.62 2.90 7.88
N ILE A 208 17.37 2.61 6.60
CA ILE A 208 18.14 1.63 5.80
C ILE A 208 18.66 2.21 4.47
N GLY A 209 18.21 3.40 4.07
CA GLY A 209 18.53 4.02 2.79
C GLY A 209 17.52 3.68 1.69
N TYR A 210 17.79 4.19 0.49
CA TYR A 210 16.93 4.06 -0.68
C TYR A 210 17.71 3.59 -1.91
N ILE A 211 17.10 2.70 -2.69
CA ILE A 211 17.62 2.18 -3.96
C ILE A 211 16.53 2.24 -5.04
N PRO A 212 16.87 2.27 -6.34
CA PRO A 212 15.89 2.10 -7.39
C PRO A 212 15.18 0.73 -7.29
N PRO A 213 13.87 0.64 -7.61
CA PRO A 213 13.08 -0.61 -7.47
C PRO A 213 13.67 -1.80 -8.23
N GLN A 214 14.38 -1.56 -9.34
CA GLN A 214 15.04 -2.58 -10.15
C GLN A 214 16.14 -3.34 -9.41
N TYR A 215 16.69 -2.77 -8.34
CA TYR A 215 17.76 -3.40 -7.55
C TYR A 215 17.23 -4.06 -6.27
N LEU A 216 15.94 -3.94 -5.95
CA LEU A 216 15.37 -4.59 -4.78
C LEU A 216 15.55 -6.11 -4.89
N GLY A 217 15.97 -6.75 -3.80
CA GLY A 217 16.28 -8.18 -3.77
C GLY A 217 17.70 -8.51 -4.26
N SER A 218 18.41 -7.59 -4.91
CA SER A 218 19.81 -7.79 -5.26
C SER A 218 20.73 -7.68 -4.03
N ALA A 219 21.86 -8.39 -4.06
CA ALA A 219 22.86 -8.33 -2.99
C ALA A 219 23.70 -7.05 -3.13
N PHE A 220 24.04 -6.45 -2.00
CA PHE A 220 24.93 -5.29 -1.92
C PHE A 220 25.98 -5.52 -0.83
N MET A 221 27.16 -4.94 -1.00
CA MET A 221 28.14 -4.80 0.07
C MET A 221 28.72 -3.39 0.07
N HIS A 222 28.77 -2.75 1.25
CA HIS A 222 29.27 -1.38 1.40
C HIS A 222 28.58 -0.36 0.47
N GLY A 223 27.27 -0.52 0.25
CA GLY A 223 26.47 0.33 -0.65
C GLY A 223 26.79 0.15 -2.14
N LYS A 224 27.49 -0.92 -2.53
CA LYS A 224 27.74 -1.27 -3.94
C LYS A 224 27.02 -2.57 -4.28
N LEU A 225 26.37 -2.59 -5.43
CA LEU A 225 25.74 -3.79 -5.97
C LEU A 225 26.80 -4.89 -6.13
N ASP A 226 26.52 -6.09 -5.60
CA ASP A 226 27.34 -7.27 -5.87
C ASP A 226 27.03 -7.77 -7.28
N THR A 227 28.03 -7.69 -8.15
CA THR A 227 27.94 -8.14 -9.55
C THR A 227 28.53 -9.54 -9.76
N SER A 228 28.83 -10.28 -8.68
CA SER A 228 29.44 -11.62 -8.74
C SER A 228 28.66 -12.62 -9.60
N MET A 229 27.32 -12.51 -9.64
CA MET A 229 26.45 -13.34 -10.49
C MET A 229 26.41 -12.93 -11.98
N GLY A 230 27.12 -11.86 -12.37
CA GLY A 230 27.28 -11.45 -13.77
C GLY A 230 26.02 -10.91 -14.48
N GLN A 231 24.84 -11.03 -13.87
CA GLN A 231 23.57 -10.50 -14.37
C GLN A 231 22.78 -9.82 -13.26
N LEU A 232 22.15 -8.68 -13.60
CA LEU A 232 21.20 -8.02 -12.71
C LEU A 232 19.90 -8.83 -12.68
N ARG A 233 19.34 -8.99 -11.48
CA ARG A 233 18.07 -9.70 -11.29
C ARG A 233 16.93 -8.92 -11.96
N PRO A 234 15.90 -9.59 -12.49
CA PRO A 234 14.70 -8.92 -12.97
C PRO A 234 13.99 -8.16 -11.85
N GLU A 235 13.44 -6.98 -12.18
CA GLU A 235 12.65 -6.19 -11.24
C GLU A 235 11.40 -6.97 -10.81
N TYR A 236 11.07 -6.91 -9.51
CA TYR A 236 9.82 -7.45 -9.01
C TYR A 236 8.60 -6.80 -9.68
N SER A 237 7.59 -7.64 -9.96
CA SER A 237 6.35 -7.14 -10.52
C SER A 237 5.63 -6.19 -9.56
N LEU A 238 4.90 -5.23 -10.13
CA LEU A 238 4.03 -4.33 -9.38
C LEU A 238 3.02 -5.14 -8.55
N SER A 239 2.47 -6.22 -9.10
CA SER A 239 1.57 -7.12 -8.39
C SER A 239 2.21 -7.79 -7.17
N PHE A 240 3.48 -8.21 -7.27
CA PHE A 240 4.18 -8.80 -6.12
C PHE A 240 4.31 -7.79 -4.97
N LEU A 241 4.77 -6.57 -5.26
CA LEU A 241 4.93 -5.54 -4.23
C LEU A 241 3.59 -5.02 -3.67
N LEU A 242 2.50 -5.07 -4.45
CA LEU A 242 1.15 -4.88 -3.91
C LEU A 242 0.74 -6.01 -2.95
N GLY A 243 1.18 -7.24 -3.22
CA GLY A 243 1.07 -8.38 -2.31
C GLY A 243 1.84 -8.14 -1.01
N VAL A 244 3.06 -7.61 -1.08
CA VAL A 244 3.85 -7.21 0.10
C VAL A 244 3.12 -6.16 0.93
N CYS A 245 2.60 -5.11 0.27
CA CYS A 245 1.85 -4.05 0.96
C CYS A 245 0.58 -4.57 1.64
N GLY A 246 0.00 -5.68 1.16
CA GLY A 246 -1.23 -6.30 1.67
C GLY A 246 -1.02 -7.66 2.36
N SER A 247 0.21 -8.00 2.76
CA SER A 247 0.57 -9.36 3.21
C SER A 247 -0.12 -9.80 4.50
N ALA A 248 -0.79 -8.91 5.24
CA ALA A 248 -1.64 -9.28 6.38
C ALA A 248 -2.75 -10.30 6.02
N PHE A 249 -3.12 -10.40 4.74
CA PHE A 249 -4.10 -11.39 4.26
C PHE A 249 -3.48 -12.69 3.75
N SER A 250 -2.15 -12.78 3.62
CA SER A 250 -1.48 -14.02 3.22
C SER A 250 -1.70 -15.15 4.22
N PHE A 251 -1.85 -14.83 5.51
CA PHE A 251 -2.26 -15.75 6.57
C PHE A 251 -3.59 -16.47 6.31
N ASN A 252 -4.49 -15.91 5.49
CA ASN A 252 -5.79 -16.53 5.18
C ASN A 252 -5.74 -17.41 3.92
N LEU A 253 -4.60 -17.47 3.22
CA LEU A 253 -4.41 -18.35 2.07
C LEU A 253 -4.20 -19.82 2.47
N ASP A 254 -3.82 -20.10 3.72
CA ASP A 254 -3.59 -21.46 4.22
C ASP A 254 -4.84 -22.36 4.01
N ASP A 255 -6.04 -21.82 4.24
CA ASP A 255 -7.32 -22.51 3.99
C ASP A 255 -7.65 -22.73 2.50
N LEU A 256 -7.09 -21.89 1.61
CA LEU A 256 -7.41 -21.93 0.19
C LEU A 256 -6.76 -23.13 -0.50
N MET A 257 -5.65 -23.61 0.06
CA MET A 257 -4.75 -24.56 -0.59
C MET A 257 -5.15 -26.02 -0.42
N ASP A 258 -6.16 -26.31 0.41
CA ASP A 258 -6.86 -27.58 0.37
C ASP A 258 -7.58 -27.83 -0.96
N LYS A 259 -7.74 -26.78 -1.79
CA LYS A 259 -8.29 -26.88 -3.15
C LYS A 259 -7.15 -26.80 -4.18
N THR A 260 -7.09 -27.79 -5.08
CA THR A 260 -6.02 -28.04 -6.04
C THR A 260 -5.67 -26.82 -6.92
N LEU A 261 -4.42 -26.35 -6.81
CA LEU A 261 -3.81 -25.45 -7.80
C LEU A 261 -3.38 -26.26 -9.04
N PRO A 262 -3.39 -25.68 -10.25
CA PRO A 262 -2.96 -26.39 -11.46
C PRO A 262 -1.42 -26.55 -11.51
N SER A 263 -0.94 -27.71 -11.93
CA SER A 263 0.46 -27.90 -12.33
C SER A 263 0.72 -27.21 -13.67
N VAL A 264 1.83 -26.48 -13.81
CA VAL A 264 2.13 -25.69 -15.01
C VAL A 264 3.53 -26.01 -15.52
N ALA A 265 3.65 -26.33 -16.80
CA ALA A 265 4.93 -26.44 -17.49
C ALA A 265 5.38 -25.07 -18.02
N VAL A 266 6.64 -24.71 -17.77
CA VAL A 266 7.25 -23.44 -18.18
C VAL A 266 8.55 -23.74 -18.91
N ASN A 267 8.77 -23.10 -20.06
CA ASN A 267 10.05 -23.17 -20.75
C ASN A 267 10.98 -22.05 -20.27
N VAL A 268 12.13 -22.41 -19.70
CA VAL A 268 13.20 -21.48 -19.31
C VAL A 268 14.46 -21.88 -20.06
N ASP A 269 14.98 -20.99 -20.90
CA ASP A 269 16.21 -21.17 -21.68
C ASP A 269 16.33 -22.54 -22.38
N SER A 270 15.28 -22.90 -23.13
CA SER A 270 15.16 -24.15 -23.91
C SER A 270 14.87 -25.43 -23.11
N ASN A 271 14.79 -25.35 -21.78
CA ASN A 271 14.41 -26.47 -20.93
C ASN A 271 12.96 -26.34 -20.46
N GLU A 272 12.18 -27.41 -20.59
CA GLU A 272 10.83 -27.49 -20.04
C GLU A 272 10.90 -27.86 -18.55
N ILE A 273 10.48 -26.94 -17.69
CA ILE A 273 10.41 -27.10 -16.24
C ILE A 273 8.93 -27.19 -15.87
N THR A 274 8.49 -28.37 -15.43
CA THR A 274 7.16 -28.54 -14.85
C THR A 274 7.22 -28.19 -13.37
N LEU A 275 6.57 -27.08 -13.00
CA LEU A 275 6.41 -26.71 -11.60
C LEU A 275 5.10 -27.31 -11.09
N PRO A 276 5.14 -28.27 -10.14
CA PRO A 276 3.94 -28.72 -9.45
C PRO A 276 3.59 -27.66 -8.41
N ILE A 277 3.02 -26.54 -8.86
CA ILE A 277 2.70 -25.38 -8.01
C ILE A 277 1.90 -25.84 -6.78
N ASP A 278 0.96 -26.75 -6.95
CA ASP A 278 0.24 -27.38 -5.84
C ASP A 278 1.16 -28.07 -4.82
N THR A 279 2.14 -28.84 -5.26
CA THR A 279 3.09 -29.54 -4.39
C THR A 279 4.08 -28.58 -3.73
N TRP A 280 4.58 -27.59 -4.48
CA TRP A 280 5.51 -26.59 -3.96
C TRP A 280 4.84 -25.69 -2.91
N VAL A 281 3.64 -25.16 -3.19
CA VAL A 281 2.92 -24.35 -2.21
C VAL A 281 2.56 -25.21 -0.99
N ARG A 282 2.12 -26.48 -1.16
CA ARG A 282 1.88 -27.42 -0.04
C ARG A 282 3.14 -27.71 0.79
N GLN A 283 4.30 -27.90 0.15
CA GLN A 283 5.56 -28.11 0.84
C GLN A 283 5.98 -26.91 1.68
N LEU A 284 5.82 -25.69 1.16
CA LEU A 284 6.03 -24.49 1.97
C LEU A 284 5.12 -24.52 3.20
N LEU A 285 3.82 -24.79 3.05
CA LEU A 285 2.92 -24.83 4.20
C LEU A 285 3.21 -25.96 5.21
N ASP A 286 3.59 -27.16 4.75
CA ASP A 286 3.95 -28.24 5.68
C ASP A 286 5.17 -27.86 6.53
N GLU A 287 6.13 -27.13 5.95
CA GLU A 287 7.25 -26.54 6.69
C GLU A 287 6.80 -25.43 7.65
N SER A 288 5.82 -24.63 7.25
CA SER A 288 5.21 -23.53 8.03
C SER A 288 4.46 -24.02 9.28
N ILE A 289 3.75 -25.14 9.18
CA ILE A 289 2.95 -25.77 10.24
C ILE A 289 3.83 -26.58 11.20
N SER A 290 4.99 -27.07 10.76
CA SER A 290 5.90 -27.89 11.58
C SER A 290 6.69 -27.12 12.65
N THR A 291 6.72 -25.78 12.59
CA THR A 291 7.49 -24.90 13.49
C THR A 291 6.70 -24.33 14.68
N ASP A 292 5.53 -24.89 14.99
CA ASP A 292 4.54 -24.36 15.95
C ASP A 292 4.90 -24.51 17.46
N ALA A 293 6.16 -24.31 17.85
CA ALA A 293 6.57 -24.50 19.26
C ALA A 293 7.18 -23.27 19.97
N ARG A 294 7.53 -22.15 19.30
CA ARG A 294 8.26 -21.06 19.99
C ARG A 294 8.03 -19.63 19.49
N GLY A 295 6.81 -19.20 19.15
CA GLY A 295 6.51 -17.76 19.01
C GLY A 295 7.36 -16.96 17.99
N GLU A 296 8.14 -17.64 17.14
CA GLU A 296 8.84 -17.09 16.00
C GLU A 296 7.83 -16.92 14.87
N ARG A 297 7.92 -15.80 14.15
CA ARG A 297 7.05 -15.56 13.00
C ARG A 297 7.40 -16.55 11.91
N VAL A 298 6.39 -17.19 11.35
CA VAL A 298 6.57 -18.15 10.27
C VAL A 298 7.16 -17.44 9.05
N ASP A 299 8.37 -17.83 8.65
CA ASP A 299 9.16 -17.20 7.57
C ASP A 299 8.44 -17.13 6.22
N LEU A 300 7.40 -17.94 6.05
CA LEU A 300 6.66 -18.12 4.80
C LEU A 300 5.46 -17.17 4.62
N LEU A 301 5.17 -16.34 5.62
CA LEU A 301 4.01 -15.42 5.61
C LEU A 301 4.40 -13.96 5.35
N HIS A 302 5.66 -13.73 4.98
CA HIS A 302 6.18 -12.43 4.61
C HIS A 302 7.18 -12.54 3.45
N ALA A 303 7.46 -11.42 2.78
CA ALA A 303 8.42 -11.41 1.68
C ALA A 303 9.80 -11.08 2.23
N ARG A 304 10.81 -11.90 1.92
CA ARG A 304 12.21 -11.67 2.30
C ARG A 304 13.03 -11.15 1.14
N PHE A 305 13.95 -10.24 1.44
CA PHE A 305 14.81 -9.57 0.46
C PHE A 305 16.24 -9.54 0.97
N ALA A 306 17.21 -9.70 0.06
CA ALA A 306 18.59 -9.43 0.38
C ALA A 306 18.73 -7.98 0.86
N ASN A 307 19.50 -7.77 1.93
CA ASN A 307 19.67 -6.47 2.53
C ASN A 307 20.61 -5.62 1.68
N PHE A 308 20.09 -4.55 1.08
CA PHE A 308 20.89 -3.63 0.27
C PHE A 308 21.76 -2.68 1.11
N SER A 309 21.58 -2.68 2.43
CA SER A 309 22.20 -1.73 3.37
C SER A 309 23.29 -2.36 4.25
N VAL A 310 23.72 -3.58 3.92
CA VAL A 310 24.81 -4.30 4.61
C VAL A 310 26.06 -3.43 4.68
N ASP A 311 26.68 -3.40 5.85
CA ASP A 311 27.86 -2.62 6.19
C ASP A 311 27.75 -1.10 6.00
N MET A 312 26.54 -0.56 5.80
CA MET A 312 26.32 0.88 5.81
C MET A 312 26.22 1.37 7.25
N SER A 313 27.12 2.25 7.67
CA SER A 313 27.22 2.69 9.07
C SER A 313 25.95 3.35 9.63
N ALA A 314 25.14 3.95 8.76
CA ALA A 314 23.88 4.61 9.11
C ALA A 314 22.67 3.65 9.12
N SER A 315 22.82 2.43 8.61
CA SER A 315 21.73 1.46 8.55
C SER A 315 21.50 0.79 9.90
N VAL A 316 20.23 0.67 10.30
CA VAL A 316 19.82 -0.14 11.46
C VAL A 316 19.98 -1.64 11.19
N LEU A 317 20.03 -2.04 9.91
CA LEU A 317 20.19 -3.43 9.48
C LEU A 317 21.61 -3.76 9.01
N LYS A 318 22.61 -2.95 9.36
CA LYS A 318 23.98 -3.08 8.80
C LYS A 318 24.65 -4.45 8.98
N THR A 319 24.20 -5.27 9.95
CA THR A 319 24.74 -6.61 10.25
C THR A 319 23.90 -7.77 9.71
N GLU A 320 22.71 -7.47 9.18
CA GLU A 320 21.78 -8.50 8.72
C GLU A 320 21.95 -8.72 7.22
N ASP A 321 22.01 -9.98 6.78
CA ASP A 321 22.17 -10.30 5.34
C ASP A 321 20.86 -10.11 4.54
N ASP A 322 19.71 -10.16 5.22
CA ASP A 322 18.39 -10.04 4.63
C ASP A 322 17.38 -9.38 5.59
N PHE A 323 16.22 -9.01 5.06
CA PHE A 323 15.12 -8.49 5.86
C PHE A 323 13.75 -8.85 5.28
N GLY A 324 12.77 -8.98 6.17
CA GLY A 324 11.37 -9.22 5.83
C GLY A 324 10.58 -7.92 5.66
N LEU A 325 9.71 -7.86 4.66
CA LEU A 325 8.70 -6.82 4.50
C LEU A 325 7.28 -7.33 4.79
N PHE A 326 6.54 -6.51 5.51
CA PHE A 326 5.18 -6.78 5.98
C PHE A 326 4.23 -5.64 5.62
N ASP A 327 2.93 -5.95 5.55
CA ASP A 327 1.87 -4.94 5.52
C ASP A 327 2.04 -3.97 6.71
N ALA A 328 2.18 -2.68 6.42
CA ALA A 328 2.39 -1.65 7.43
C ALA A 328 1.23 -1.53 8.43
N GLY A 329 0.05 -2.06 8.11
CA GLY A 329 -1.09 -2.13 9.01
C GLY A 329 -0.83 -2.90 10.30
N ILE A 330 0.23 -3.72 10.35
CA ILE A 330 0.66 -4.42 11.57
C ILE A 330 1.24 -3.48 12.64
N ASP A 331 1.78 -2.32 12.24
CA ASP A 331 2.23 -1.26 13.15
C ASP A 331 1.04 -0.31 13.46
N PHE A 332 0.56 0.39 12.42
CA PHE A 332 -0.68 1.16 12.45
C PHE A 332 -1.20 1.44 11.04
N ALA A 333 -2.51 1.70 10.94
CA ALA A 333 -3.23 1.70 9.67
C ALA A 333 -2.99 2.91 8.74
N PHE A 334 -2.14 3.87 9.08
CA PHE A 334 -2.01 5.14 8.33
C PHE A 334 -0.60 5.35 7.76
N PRO A 335 -0.45 5.53 6.43
CA PRO A 335 0.84 5.76 5.79
C PRO A 335 1.33 7.21 5.94
N LEU A 336 1.14 7.82 7.12
CA LEU A 336 1.67 9.14 7.39
C LEU A 336 3.21 9.18 7.37
N PRO A 337 3.94 8.16 7.87
CA PRO A 337 5.41 8.17 7.88
C PRO A 337 6.03 8.32 6.48
N VAL A 338 5.46 7.67 5.46
CA VAL A 338 5.90 7.82 4.07
C VAL A 338 5.55 9.19 3.46
N LEU A 339 4.95 10.12 4.21
CA LEU A 339 4.74 11.51 3.77
C LEU A 339 5.59 12.50 4.56
N VAL A 340 5.77 12.30 5.86
CA VAL A 340 6.33 13.32 6.76
C VAL A 340 7.71 12.98 7.32
N ASP A 341 8.13 11.72 7.34
CA ASP A 341 9.46 11.35 7.86
C ASP A 341 10.57 11.87 6.96
N ARG A 342 10.27 11.95 5.66
CA ARG A 342 11.09 12.64 4.67
C ARG A 342 10.78 14.13 4.69
N THR A 343 11.41 14.84 5.62
CA THR A 343 11.21 16.28 5.84
C THR A 343 11.42 17.14 4.59
N GLU A 344 12.23 16.67 3.63
CA GLU A 344 12.43 17.31 2.34
C GLU A 344 11.16 17.37 1.46
N ARG A 345 10.14 16.54 1.73
CA ARG A 345 8.84 16.63 1.04
C ARG A 345 8.07 17.88 1.40
N ASN A 346 8.32 18.45 2.59
CA ASN A 346 7.71 19.68 3.11
C ASN A 346 6.19 19.79 2.79
N VAL A 347 5.43 18.77 3.19
CA VAL A 347 3.99 18.70 2.92
C VAL A 347 3.24 19.72 3.78
N ASP A 348 2.41 20.55 3.16
CA ASP A 348 1.68 21.63 3.82
C ASP A 348 0.28 21.17 4.31
N LEU A 349 -0.40 20.35 3.49
CA LEU A 349 -1.77 19.92 3.72
C LEU A 349 -1.96 18.44 3.34
N ILE A 350 -2.57 17.65 4.23
CA ILE A 350 -2.80 16.22 4.04
C ILE A 350 -4.30 15.91 4.13
N PHE A 351 -4.84 15.28 3.10
CA PHE A 351 -6.17 14.68 3.09
C PHE A 351 -6.06 13.24 3.58
N MET A 352 -6.40 13.00 4.84
CA MET A 352 -6.22 11.71 5.52
C MET A 352 -7.54 10.95 5.57
N TYR A 353 -7.64 9.86 4.81
CA TYR A 353 -8.80 8.98 4.80
C TYR A 353 -8.63 7.83 5.80
N ASP A 354 -9.64 7.61 6.65
CA ASP A 354 -9.73 6.48 7.56
C ASP A 354 -10.82 5.47 7.14
N SER A 355 -10.36 4.35 6.61
CA SER A 355 -11.12 3.14 6.30
C SER A 355 -11.19 2.14 7.46
N GLN A 356 -10.69 2.48 8.65
CA GLN A 356 -10.94 1.73 9.87
C GLN A 356 -12.22 2.24 10.54
N PRO A 357 -12.86 1.43 11.41
CA PRO A 357 -13.97 1.90 12.26
C PRO A 357 -13.47 2.88 13.36
N VAL A 358 -12.63 3.85 12.98
CA VAL A 358 -11.94 4.81 13.83
C VAL A 358 -11.23 4.12 14.98
N ASP A 359 -10.16 3.41 14.63
CA ASP A 359 -9.32 2.74 15.62
C ASP A 359 -8.41 3.75 16.34
N LEU A 360 -8.82 4.15 17.55
CA LEU A 360 -8.00 5.00 18.41
C LEU A 360 -6.65 4.37 18.75
N SER A 361 -6.53 3.04 18.68
CA SER A 361 -5.26 2.35 18.91
C SER A 361 -4.25 2.69 17.80
N ALA A 362 -4.67 2.69 16.53
CA ALA A 362 -3.85 3.11 15.39
C ALA A 362 -3.39 4.57 15.51
N LEU A 363 -4.30 5.50 15.84
CA LEU A 363 -3.93 6.91 16.04
C LEU A 363 -2.97 7.10 17.24
N LYS A 364 -3.16 6.33 18.32
CA LYS A 364 -2.26 6.36 19.49
C LYS A 364 -0.89 5.75 19.19
N ASN A 365 -0.83 4.65 18.42
CA ASN A 365 0.43 4.04 18.00
C ASN A 365 1.20 5.00 17.09
N MET A 366 0.53 5.63 16.13
CA MET A 366 1.10 6.68 15.30
C MET A 366 1.60 7.87 16.15
N ALA A 367 0.84 8.32 17.16
CA ALA A 367 1.31 9.36 18.07
C ALA A 367 2.57 8.92 18.85
N LYS A 368 2.65 7.66 19.30
CA LYS A 368 3.83 7.11 19.97
C LYS A 368 5.04 7.02 19.03
N TYR A 369 4.83 6.69 17.75
CA TYR A 369 5.87 6.67 16.73
C TYR A 369 6.55 8.05 16.64
N TYR A 370 5.77 9.12 16.47
CA TYR A 370 6.33 10.49 16.39
C TYR A 370 6.84 11.03 17.73
N GLN A 371 6.33 10.55 18.87
CA GLN A 371 6.92 10.88 20.18
C GLN A 371 8.35 10.34 20.35
N ARG A 372 8.65 9.19 19.73
CA ARG A 372 10.00 8.61 19.71
C ARG A 372 10.90 9.36 18.73
N ASN A 373 10.37 9.72 17.57
CA ASN A 373 11.10 10.47 16.56
C ASN A 373 10.91 12.00 16.71
N LYS A 374 11.52 12.56 17.75
CA LYS A 374 11.36 13.98 18.16
C LYS A 374 11.74 15.03 17.10
N GLN A 375 12.37 14.63 16.01
CA GLN A 375 12.77 15.53 14.92
C GLN A 375 11.61 15.83 13.97
N ILE A 376 10.58 14.97 13.92
CA ILE A 376 9.46 15.10 13.01
C ILE A 376 8.29 15.78 13.75
N GLN A 377 7.80 16.87 13.19
CA GLN A 377 6.68 17.61 13.78
C GLN A 377 5.37 17.24 13.08
N VAL A 378 4.48 16.60 13.84
CA VAL A 378 3.10 16.31 13.41
C VAL A 378 2.09 16.80 14.45
N PRO A 379 0.82 16.98 14.05
CA PRO A 379 -0.24 17.33 15.00
C PRO A 379 -0.41 16.28 16.11
N ASP A 380 -0.82 16.71 17.30
CA ASP A 380 -1.08 15.80 18.42
C ASP A 380 -2.40 15.01 18.23
N PHE A 381 -2.28 13.70 18.02
CA PHE A 381 -3.42 12.78 17.89
C PHE A 381 -3.84 12.13 19.22
N SER A 382 -3.14 12.39 20.34
CA SER A 382 -3.32 11.62 21.58
C SER A 382 -4.63 11.90 22.32
N LYS A 383 -5.24 13.08 22.10
CA LYS A 383 -6.41 13.56 22.86
C LYS A 383 -7.75 13.40 22.12
N VAL A 384 -7.78 12.69 20.99
CA VAL A 384 -9.02 12.50 20.21
C VAL A 384 -9.88 11.37 20.76
N THR A 385 -11.19 11.46 20.52
CA THR A 385 -12.15 10.41 20.86
C THR A 385 -12.91 9.97 19.61
N THR A 386 -13.28 8.69 19.53
CA THR A 386 -14.09 8.16 18.42
C THR A 386 -15.37 8.96 18.23
N LYS A 387 -16.03 9.34 19.34
CA LYS A 387 -17.24 10.16 19.32
C LYS A 387 -16.99 11.52 18.65
N ALA A 388 -15.87 12.19 18.95
CA ALA A 388 -15.54 13.48 18.36
C ALA A 388 -15.22 13.37 16.87
N LEU A 389 -14.46 12.34 16.47
CA LEU A 389 -14.11 12.11 15.07
C LEU A 389 -15.34 11.75 14.23
N MET A 390 -16.19 10.84 14.72
CA MET A 390 -17.40 10.41 14.01
C MET A 390 -18.53 11.45 13.99
N ALA A 391 -18.46 12.49 14.83
CA ALA A 391 -19.46 13.56 14.86
C ALA A 391 -19.41 14.47 13.63
N LYS A 392 -18.28 14.54 12.92
CA LYS A 392 -18.07 15.45 11.79
C LYS A 392 -17.61 14.68 10.56
N ALA A 393 -17.96 15.16 9.37
CA ALA A 393 -17.48 14.59 8.11
C ALA A 393 -15.96 14.78 7.93
N MET A 394 -15.44 15.88 8.47
CA MET A 394 -14.02 16.21 8.46
C MET A 394 -13.60 16.77 9.83
N THR A 395 -12.45 16.33 10.32
CA THR A 395 -11.76 16.91 11.48
C THR A 395 -10.45 17.54 11.02
N VAL A 396 -10.20 18.78 11.45
CA VAL A 396 -8.98 19.53 11.08
C VAL A 396 -8.00 19.48 12.25
N PHE A 397 -6.83 18.91 12.00
CA PHE A 397 -5.68 18.97 12.90
C PHE A 397 -4.69 20.04 12.44
N ASN A 398 -4.10 20.75 13.41
CA ASN A 398 -3.23 21.90 13.16
C ASN A 398 -3.87 22.94 12.23
N ASP A 399 -5.05 23.44 12.62
CA ASP A 399 -5.85 24.39 11.83
C ASP A 399 -5.21 25.80 11.83
N PRO A 400 -4.81 26.38 10.68
CA PRO A 400 -4.16 27.70 10.60
C PRO A 400 -5.03 28.87 11.08
N ARG A 401 -6.34 28.64 11.26
CA ARG A 401 -7.29 29.66 11.71
C ARG A 401 -7.45 29.68 13.23
N LYS A 402 -6.81 28.75 13.96
CA LYS A 402 -6.95 28.61 15.41
C LYS A 402 -5.67 29.00 16.15
N PRO A 403 -5.79 29.47 17.41
CA PRO A 403 -4.63 29.66 18.28
C PRO A 403 -3.84 28.36 18.46
N GLY A 404 -2.51 28.44 18.46
CA GLY A 404 -1.63 27.28 18.62
C GLY A 404 -1.29 26.54 17.31
N TYR A 405 -1.66 27.10 16.15
CA TYR A 405 -1.17 26.63 14.85
C TYR A 405 0.36 26.63 14.81
N GLN A 406 0.94 25.56 14.27
CA GLN A 406 2.37 25.42 14.07
C GLN A 406 2.66 25.31 12.58
N VAL A 407 3.30 26.34 12.03
CA VAL A 407 3.63 26.40 10.59
C VAL A 407 4.59 25.29 10.17
N GLN A 408 5.40 24.73 11.07
CA GLN A 408 6.30 23.62 10.74
C GLN A 408 5.56 22.29 10.57
N GLN A 409 4.34 22.16 11.09
CA GLN A 409 3.52 20.95 11.00
C GLN A 409 2.60 21.02 9.76
N PRO A 410 2.30 19.88 9.11
CA PRO A 410 1.25 19.84 8.12
C PRO A 410 -0.12 20.10 8.77
N THR A 411 -1.02 20.71 8.02
CA THR A 411 -2.46 20.70 8.36
C THR A 411 -3.04 19.37 7.89
N ILE A 412 -3.82 18.67 8.73
CA ILE A 412 -4.41 17.38 8.36
C ILE A 412 -5.92 17.46 8.38
N LEU A 413 -6.54 17.17 7.23
CA LEU A 413 -7.97 17.03 7.03
C LEU A 413 -8.32 15.56 7.12
N TYR A 414 -8.81 15.14 8.28
CA TYR A 414 -9.11 13.75 8.58
C TYR A 414 -10.58 13.42 8.27
N PHE A 415 -10.79 12.39 7.45
CA PHE A 415 -12.09 11.92 6.98
C PHE A 415 -12.35 10.49 7.46
N PRO A 416 -13.19 10.29 8.48
CA PRO A 416 -13.63 8.95 8.85
C PRO A 416 -14.73 8.45 7.91
N THR A 417 -14.85 7.13 7.77
CA THR A 417 -15.98 6.54 7.06
C THR A 417 -17.27 6.65 7.91
N ARG A 418 -18.26 7.43 7.44
CA ARG A 418 -19.51 7.71 8.18
C ARG A 418 -20.74 7.14 7.49
N GLY A 419 -21.86 7.06 8.23
CA GLY A 419 -23.14 6.60 7.68
C GLY A 419 -23.24 5.09 7.44
N ILE A 420 -22.14 4.35 7.66
CA ILE A 420 -22.06 2.90 7.49
C ILE A 420 -21.26 2.33 8.65
N ASP A 421 -21.79 1.27 9.27
CA ASP A 421 -21.04 0.50 10.27
C ASP A 421 -20.07 -0.45 9.56
N ILE A 422 -18.84 0.04 9.36
CA ILE A 422 -17.78 -0.73 8.70
C ILE A 422 -17.07 -1.72 9.62
N SER A 423 -17.47 -1.83 10.89
CA SER A 423 -16.98 -2.88 11.80
C SER A 423 -17.67 -4.22 11.57
N LYS A 424 -18.74 -4.24 10.76
CA LYS A 424 -19.59 -5.40 10.52
C LYS A 424 -19.66 -5.79 9.05
N SER A 425 -20.09 -7.02 8.80
CA SER A 425 -20.37 -7.53 7.46
C SER A 425 -21.39 -6.62 6.76
N PRO A 426 -21.23 -6.33 5.45
CA PRO A 426 -20.24 -6.90 4.51
C PRO A 426 -18.89 -6.19 4.51
N TYR A 427 -18.70 -5.15 5.30
CA TYR A 427 -17.52 -4.28 5.21
C TYR A 427 -16.39 -4.71 6.13
N VAL A 428 -16.36 -5.94 6.64
CA VAL A 428 -15.23 -6.42 7.45
C VAL A 428 -13.95 -6.52 6.60
N THR A 429 -12.80 -6.36 7.24
CA THR A 429 -11.49 -6.28 6.57
C THR A 429 -11.16 -7.52 5.74
N SER A 430 -11.60 -8.69 6.20
CA SER A 430 -11.41 -9.97 5.51
C SER A 430 -12.38 -10.23 4.36
N ASN A 431 -13.44 -9.44 4.18
CA ASN A 431 -14.35 -9.69 3.07
C ASN A 431 -13.73 -9.21 1.76
N PHE A 432 -13.51 -10.13 0.81
CA PHE A 432 -13.08 -9.77 -0.55
C PHE A 432 -14.21 -9.72 -1.57
N LYS A 433 -15.42 -10.21 -1.25
CA LYS A 433 -16.54 -10.25 -2.19
C LYS A 433 -17.55 -9.14 -1.89
N TYR A 434 -17.80 -8.28 -2.87
CA TYR A 434 -18.75 -7.18 -2.73
C TYR A 434 -19.75 -7.18 -3.88
N THR A 435 -21.02 -6.97 -3.55
CA THR A 435 -22.03 -6.68 -4.57
C THR A 435 -21.93 -5.22 -5.03
N GLN A 436 -22.44 -4.93 -6.23
CA GLN A 436 -22.48 -3.56 -6.75
C GLN A 436 -23.10 -2.57 -5.75
N ALA A 437 -24.24 -2.91 -5.16
CA ALA A 437 -24.92 -2.06 -4.19
C ALA A 437 -24.07 -1.78 -2.92
N GLN A 438 -23.24 -2.75 -2.50
CA GLN A 438 -22.33 -2.55 -1.37
C GLN A 438 -21.16 -1.64 -1.72
N ILE A 439 -20.60 -1.80 -2.93
CA ILE A 439 -19.55 -0.92 -3.47
C ILE A 439 -20.08 0.52 -3.54
N GLU A 440 -21.20 0.73 -4.22
CA GLU A 440 -21.83 2.04 -4.39
C GLU A 440 -22.14 2.70 -3.04
N LYS A 441 -22.70 1.94 -2.08
CA LYS A 441 -23.03 2.47 -0.76
C LYS A 441 -21.79 3.00 -0.03
N LEU A 442 -20.69 2.24 0.01
CA LEU A 442 -19.46 2.65 0.67
C LEU A 442 -18.77 3.82 -0.07
N MET A 443 -18.70 3.75 -1.39
CA MET A 443 -18.16 4.84 -2.21
C MET A 443 -18.90 6.15 -1.97
N ASN A 444 -20.24 6.13 -2.05
CA ASN A 444 -21.07 7.31 -1.85
C ASN A 444 -20.87 7.89 -0.46
N ALA A 445 -20.77 7.05 0.58
CA ALA A 445 -20.52 7.54 1.94
C ALA A 445 -19.19 8.31 2.07
N THR A 446 -18.15 7.86 1.36
CA THR A 446 -16.84 8.53 1.34
C THR A 446 -16.79 9.75 0.42
N ASP A 447 -17.47 9.70 -0.73
CA ASP A 447 -17.63 10.85 -1.66
C ASP A 447 -18.41 11.97 -0.95
N ASP A 448 -19.58 11.66 -0.39
CA ASP A 448 -20.45 12.63 0.30
C ASP A 448 -19.73 13.31 1.48
N ALA A 449 -18.92 12.55 2.23
CA ALA A 449 -18.13 13.09 3.33
C ALA A 449 -17.12 14.16 2.86
N PHE A 450 -16.48 13.94 1.71
CA PHE A 450 -15.55 14.89 1.12
C PHE A 450 -16.28 16.05 0.44
N THR A 451 -17.26 15.74 -0.42
CA THR A 451 -18.05 16.69 -1.22
C THR A 451 -18.79 17.69 -0.33
N SER A 452 -19.39 17.23 0.78
CA SER A 452 -20.09 18.11 1.73
C SER A 452 -19.19 19.13 2.44
N GLN A 453 -17.87 18.92 2.42
CA GLN A 453 -16.88 19.79 3.07
C GLN A 453 -16.11 20.66 2.08
N LEU A 454 -16.41 20.61 0.77
CA LEU A 454 -15.64 21.34 -0.26
C LEU A 454 -15.47 22.85 0.02
N PRO A 455 -16.51 23.62 0.43
CA PRO A 455 -16.31 25.04 0.74
C PRO A 455 -15.32 25.26 1.89
N GLU A 456 -15.39 24.42 2.91
CA GLU A 456 -14.51 24.47 4.08
C GLU A 456 -13.08 24.04 3.73
N ILE A 457 -12.93 22.98 2.92
CA ILE A 457 -11.63 22.54 2.39
C ILE A 457 -10.95 23.69 1.64
N LYS A 458 -11.66 24.38 0.74
CA LYS A 458 -11.11 25.52 -0.02
C LYS A 458 -10.66 26.65 0.91
N ASN A 459 -11.44 26.98 1.92
CA ASN A 459 -11.08 28.01 2.92
C ASN A 459 -9.81 27.61 3.69
N ILE A 460 -9.70 26.34 4.10
CA ILE A 460 -8.51 25.84 4.79
C ILE A 460 -7.29 25.88 3.85
N MET A 461 -7.41 25.44 2.60
CA MET A 461 -6.32 25.50 1.62
C MET A 461 -5.78 26.94 1.47
N GLN A 462 -6.67 27.93 1.36
CA GLN A 462 -6.29 29.35 1.30
C GLN A 462 -5.62 29.83 2.58
N SER A 463 -6.12 29.39 3.74
CA SER A 463 -5.55 29.74 5.04
C SER A 463 -4.16 29.14 5.25
N VAL A 464 -3.94 27.89 4.84
CA VAL A 464 -2.62 27.24 4.88
C VAL A 464 -1.66 27.97 3.94
N ALA A 465 -2.07 28.26 2.71
CA ALA A 465 -1.24 28.99 1.75
C ALA A 465 -0.83 30.37 2.28
N LYS A 466 -1.76 31.09 2.92
CA LYS A 466 -1.48 32.38 3.55
C LYS A 466 -0.51 32.24 4.72
N ALA A 467 -0.65 31.23 5.56
CA ALA A 467 0.22 31.05 6.72
C ALA A 467 1.63 30.55 6.37
N ARG A 468 1.78 29.87 5.23
CA ARG A 468 3.08 29.37 4.73
C ARG A 468 3.88 30.42 3.98
N HIS A 469 3.21 31.31 3.25
CA HIS A 469 3.84 32.22 2.29
C HIS A 469 3.60 33.71 2.56
N GLY A 470 2.76 34.06 3.53
CA GLY A 470 2.51 35.44 3.98
C GLY A 470 3.13 35.70 5.32
#